data_AF-A0A0V8A113-F1
#
_entry.id   AF-A0A0V8A113-F1
#
_cell.length_a   1.000
_cell.length_b   1.000
_cell.length_c   1.000
_cell.angle_alpha   90.00
_cell.angle_beta   90.00
_cell.angle_gamma   90.00
#
_symmetry.space_group_name_H-M   'P 1'
#
loop_
_entity.id
_entity.type
_entity.pdbx_description
1 polymer ?
#
loop_
_entity_poly.entity_id
_entity_poly.type
_entity_poly.pdbx_seq_one_letter_code
_entity_poly.pdbx_strand_id
1 'polypeptide(L)'
;MKWWGKRRWQIEGLFKTAKHRFGLHRFGQGTLLGMYRWLILSFTAYFIAHWTYLSTQLPLRPDWGEAAQTALESIFPKNVVSLLLLDIERLISLVRSCGFDIHISRCKI
;
A
#
# COMPACT_ATOMS: atom_id res chain seq x y z
N MET A 1 -8.69 -38.62 5.66
CA MET A 1 -9.16 -37.59 4.69
C MET A 1 -9.65 -36.30 5.41
N LYS A 2 -8.83 -35.68 6.28
CA LYS A 2 -9.20 -34.44 7.05
C LYS A 2 -8.36 -33.20 6.67
N TRP A 3 -7.33 -33.37 5.85
CA TRP A 3 -6.36 -32.32 5.50
C TRP A 3 -6.95 -31.23 4.58
N TRP A 4 -7.93 -31.60 3.77
CA TRP A 4 -8.61 -30.68 2.84
C TRP A 4 -9.51 -29.65 3.54
N GLY A 5 -10.09 -30.01 4.70
CA GLY A 5 -10.95 -29.09 5.46
C GLY A 5 -10.17 -27.87 5.93
N LYS A 6 -9.00 -28.07 6.55
CA LYS A 6 -8.16 -26.97 7.06
C LYS A 6 -7.73 -26.00 5.96
N ARG A 7 -7.30 -26.51 4.80
CA ARG A 7 -6.92 -25.67 3.65
C ARG A 7 -8.09 -24.88 3.08
N ARG A 8 -9.28 -25.48 2.95
CA ARG A 8 -10.48 -24.75 2.48
C ARG A 8 -10.84 -23.59 3.42
N TRP A 9 -10.82 -23.83 4.72
CA TRP A 9 -11.08 -22.78 5.71
C TRP A 9 -10.03 -21.67 5.70
N GLN A 10 -8.75 -22.00 5.42
CA GLN A 10 -7.70 -20.99 5.26
C GLN A 10 -7.90 -20.14 4.00
N ILE A 11 -8.28 -20.77 2.88
CA ILE A 11 -8.60 -20.07 1.63
C ILE A 11 -9.82 -19.18 1.84
N GLU A 12 -10.88 -19.69 2.46
CA GLU A 12 -12.08 -18.91 2.78
C GLU A 12 -11.76 -17.73 3.71
N GLY A 13 -10.89 -17.94 4.71
CA GLY A 13 -10.39 -16.88 5.58
C GLY A 13 -9.63 -15.80 4.82
N LEU A 14 -8.78 -16.18 3.86
CA LEU A 14 -8.08 -15.24 2.98
C LEU A 14 -9.07 -14.41 2.16
N PHE A 15 -10.07 -15.06 1.54
CA PHE A 15 -11.10 -14.36 0.75
C PHE A 15 -11.97 -13.46 1.62
N LYS A 16 -12.34 -13.84 2.85
CA LYS A 16 -13.07 -12.99 3.79
C LYS A 16 -12.26 -11.74 4.15
N THR A 17 -10.97 -11.90 4.44
CA THR A 17 -10.07 -10.77 4.73
C THR A 17 -9.90 -9.87 3.50
N ALA A 18 -9.65 -10.43 2.32
CA ALA A 18 -9.55 -9.68 1.07
C ALA A 18 -10.84 -8.87 0.78
N LYS A 19 -12.00 -9.49 1.00
CA LYS A 19 -13.30 -8.89 0.79
C LYS A 19 -13.58 -7.70 1.69
N HIS A 20 -13.30 -7.83 2.99
CA HIS A 20 -13.65 -6.81 3.99
C HIS A 20 -12.53 -5.80 4.26
N ARG A 21 -11.26 -6.21 4.23
CA ARG A 21 -10.11 -5.34 4.57
C ARG A 21 -9.48 -4.69 3.34
N PHE A 22 -9.43 -5.38 2.21
CA PHE A 22 -8.79 -4.89 0.97
C PHE A 22 -9.79 -4.46 -0.11
N GLY A 23 -11.05 -4.25 0.28
CA GLY A 23 -12.04 -3.59 -0.57
C GLY A 23 -12.52 -4.40 -1.78
N LEU A 24 -12.25 -5.71 -1.85
CA LEU A 24 -12.71 -6.53 -2.98
C LEU A 24 -14.25 -6.49 -3.15
N HIS A 25 -15.00 -6.21 -2.08
CA HIS A 25 -16.46 -6.03 -2.12
C HIS A 25 -16.92 -4.66 -2.63
N ARG A 26 -16.10 -3.60 -2.54
CA ARG A 26 -16.49 -2.23 -2.92
C ARG A 26 -16.35 -1.99 -4.42
N PHE A 27 -16.36 -3.06 -5.20
CA PHE A 27 -16.27 -2.99 -6.64
C PHE A 27 -17.51 -2.32 -7.23
N GLY A 28 -17.35 -1.11 -7.74
CA GLY A 28 -18.44 -0.26 -8.27
C GLY A 28 -18.41 -0.04 -9.78
N GLN A 29 -17.53 -0.73 -10.53
CA GLN A 29 -17.39 -0.52 -11.97
C GLN A 29 -18.13 -1.62 -12.76
N GLY A 30 -19.06 -1.25 -13.63
CA GLY A 30 -19.81 -2.19 -14.49
C GLY A 30 -19.03 -2.75 -15.68
N THR A 31 -17.71 -2.57 -15.75
CA THR A 31 -16.88 -2.98 -16.91
C THR A 31 -15.85 -4.02 -16.52
N LEU A 32 -15.60 -4.98 -17.43
CA LEU A 32 -14.61 -6.06 -17.26
C LEU A 32 -13.20 -5.52 -17.02
N LEU A 33 -12.83 -4.43 -17.72
CA LEU A 33 -11.54 -3.76 -17.53
C LEU A 33 -11.42 -3.11 -16.15
N GLY A 34 -12.50 -2.50 -15.65
CA GLY A 34 -12.56 -1.97 -14.29
C GLY A 34 -12.35 -3.06 -13.23
N MET A 35 -12.92 -4.24 -13.46
CA MET A 35 -12.76 -5.41 -12.59
C MET A 35 -11.28 -5.83 -12.48
N TYR A 36 -10.58 -5.95 -13.61
CA TYR A 36 -9.16 -6.30 -13.57
C TYR A 36 -8.31 -5.25 -12.87
N ARG A 37 -8.56 -3.95 -13.13
CA ARG A 37 -7.85 -2.86 -12.45
C ARG A 37 -8.07 -2.90 -10.94
N TRP A 38 -9.31 -3.11 -10.51
CA TRP A 38 -9.66 -3.20 -9.10
C TRP A 38 -9.03 -4.42 -8.43
N LEU A 39 -9.04 -5.58 -9.10
CA LEU A 39 -8.43 -6.81 -8.59
C LEU A 39 -6.92 -6.64 -8.41
N ILE A 40 -6.24 -6.04 -9.40
CA ILE A 40 -4.81 -5.74 -9.31
C ILE A 40 -4.55 -4.80 -8.10
N LEU A 41 -5.34 -3.73 -7.95
CA LEU A 41 -5.20 -2.80 -6.82
C LEU A 41 -5.37 -3.49 -5.45
N SER A 42 -6.41 -4.31 -5.29
CA SER A 42 -6.64 -5.08 -4.06
C SER A 42 -5.49 -6.07 -3.79
N PHE A 43 -4.93 -6.67 -4.82
CA PHE A 43 -3.81 -7.62 -4.70
C PHE A 43 -2.50 -6.91 -4.34
N THR A 44 -2.22 -5.76 -4.94
CA THR A 44 -1.09 -4.89 -4.59
C THR A 44 -1.19 -4.43 -3.14
N ALA A 45 -2.38 -4.01 -2.67
CA ALA A 45 -2.59 -3.62 -1.28
C ALA A 45 -2.32 -4.78 -0.30
N TYR A 46 -2.72 -6.00 -0.64
CA TYR A 46 -2.40 -7.20 0.14
C TYR A 46 -0.88 -7.46 0.20
N PHE A 47 -0.19 -7.39 -0.93
CA PHE A 47 1.26 -7.59 -0.95
C PHE A 47 2.01 -6.57 -0.12
N ILE A 48 1.61 -5.31 -0.20
CA ILE A 48 2.19 -4.23 0.60
C ILE A 48 2.01 -4.51 2.09
N ALA A 49 0.78 -4.81 2.52
CA ALA A 49 0.50 -5.14 3.93
C ALA A 49 1.27 -6.39 4.40
N HIS A 50 1.37 -7.42 3.55
CA HIS A 50 2.09 -8.63 3.85
C HIS A 50 3.61 -8.39 3.97
N TRP A 51 4.17 -7.58 3.08
CA TRP A 51 5.58 -7.20 3.11
C TRP A 51 5.93 -6.42 4.38
N THR A 52 5.08 -5.46 4.76
CA THR A 52 5.24 -4.70 6.00
C THR A 52 5.17 -5.62 7.22
N TYR A 53 4.22 -6.55 7.25
CA TYR A 53 4.11 -7.55 8.32
C TYR A 53 5.39 -8.40 8.46
N LEU A 54 5.93 -8.91 7.35
CA LEU A 54 7.19 -9.66 7.34
C LEU A 54 8.36 -8.82 7.87
N SER A 55 8.37 -7.52 7.54
CA SER A 55 9.40 -6.59 7.98
C SER A 55 9.34 -6.32 9.49
N THR A 56 8.16 -6.43 10.12
CA THR A 56 7.96 -6.20 11.56
C THR A 56 8.28 -7.40 12.48
N GLN A 57 8.63 -8.58 11.93
CA GLN A 57 9.06 -9.78 12.68
C GLN A 57 8.20 -10.17 13.91
N LEU A 58 6.89 -9.88 13.91
CA LEU A 58 6.03 -10.20 15.05
C LEU A 58 5.69 -11.71 15.06
N PRO A 59 5.89 -12.43 16.19
CA PRO A 59 5.57 -13.87 16.28
C PRO A 59 4.08 -14.17 16.46
N LEU A 60 3.23 -13.14 16.48
CA LEU A 60 1.78 -13.28 16.67
C LEU A 60 1.04 -13.46 15.34
N ARG A 61 -0.19 -13.98 15.41
CA ARG A 61 -1.05 -14.09 14.22
C ARG A 61 -1.27 -12.71 13.60
N PRO A 62 -1.09 -12.52 12.27
CA PRO A 62 -1.22 -11.21 11.64
C PRO A 62 -2.63 -10.67 11.79
N ASP A 63 -2.78 -9.52 12.47
CA ASP A 63 -3.93 -8.66 12.25
C ASP A 63 -3.70 -7.89 10.95
N TRP A 64 -4.40 -8.33 9.90
CA TRP A 64 -4.28 -7.72 8.58
C TRP A 64 -4.78 -6.27 8.54
N GLY A 65 -5.63 -5.85 9.48
CA GLY A 65 -6.05 -4.46 9.61
C GLY A 65 -4.90 -3.58 10.09
N GLU A 66 -4.24 -4.01 11.16
CA GLU A 66 -3.07 -3.32 11.72
C GLU A 66 -1.91 -3.31 10.72
N ALA A 67 -1.59 -4.45 10.10
CA ALA A 67 -0.52 -4.53 9.10
C ALA A 67 -0.78 -3.61 7.89
N ALA A 68 -2.03 -3.50 7.43
CA ALA A 68 -2.38 -2.58 6.36
C ALA A 68 -2.27 -1.11 6.79
N GLN A 69 -2.67 -0.79 8.01
CA GLN A 69 -2.53 0.56 8.57
C GLN A 69 -1.06 0.94 8.77
N THR A 70 -0.24 0.07 9.36
CA THR A 70 1.20 0.29 9.51
C THR A 70 1.89 0.44 8.15
N ALA A 71 1.47 -0.34 7.15
CA ALA A 71 2.00 -0.19 5.79
C ALA A 71 1.66 1.17 5.21
N LEU A 72 0.42 1.64 5.39
CA LEU A 72 -0.01 2.97 4.96
C LEU A 72 0.82 4.04 5.68
N GLU A 73 0.91 4.00 7.01
CA GLU A 73 1.64 4.98 7.81
C GLU A 73 3.15 5.00 7.52
N SER A 74 3.74 3.87 7.13
CA SER A 74 5.16 3.80 6.78
C SER A 74 5.46 4.28 5.35
N ILE A 75 4.61 3.91 4.39
CA ILE A 75 4.87 4.08 2.95
C ILE A 75 4.30 5.41 2.44
N PHE A 76 3.11 5.80 2.92
CA PHE A 76 2.43 7.01 2.47
C PHE A 76 3.27 8.28 2.68
N PRO A 77 3.80 8.59 3.89
CA PRO A 77 4.57 9.81 4.08
C PRO A 77 5.85 9.82 3.23
N LYS A 78 6.51 8.68 3.05
CA LYS A 78 7.71 8.57 2.20
C LYS A 78 7.40 8.90 0.73
N ASN A 79 6.30 8.36 0.21
CA ASN A 79 5.87 8.63 -1.16
C ASN A 79 5.42 10.08 -1.34
N VAL A 80 4.63 10.63 -0.41
CA VAL A 80 4.18 12.03 -0.46
C VAL A 80 5.37 12.98 -0.43
N VAL A 81 6.31 12.78 0.51
CA VAL A 81 7.52 13.62 0.60
C VAL A 81 8.35 13.50 -0.68
N SER A 82 8.48 12.30 -1.25
CA SER A 82 9.26 12.10 -2.47
C SER A 82 8.63 12.76 -3.70
N LEU A 83 7.30 12.70 -3.82
CA LEU A 83 6.56 13.41 -4.88
C LEU A 83 6.70 14.93 -4.73
N LEU A 84 6.56 15.44 -3.49
CA LEU A 84 6.69 16.86 -3.20
C LEU A 84 8.12 17.35 -3.51
N LEU A 85 9.14 16.56 -3.18
CA LEU A 85 10.53 16.85 -3.53
C LEU A 85 10.75 16.90 -5.05
N LEU A 86 10.18 15.95 -5.81
CA LEU A 86 10.25 15.97 -7.28
C LEU A 86 9.57 17.20 -7.87
N ASP A 87 8.45 17.62 -7.31
CA ASP A 87 7.76 18.84 -7.76
C ASP A 87 8.57 20.10 -7.44
N ILE A 88 9.22 20.17 -6.28
CA ILE A 88 10.13 21.28 -5.95
C ILE A 88 11.32 21.30 -6.91
N GLU A 89 11.95 20.14 -7.20
CA GLU A 89 13.06 20.04 -8.15
C GLU A 89 12.63 20.53 -9.55
N ARG A 90 11.42 20.19 -9.99
CA ARG A 90 10.87 20.69 -11.26
C ARG A 90 10.68 22.21 -11.28
N LEU A 91 10.21 22.76 -10.18
CA LEU A 91 9.93 24.20 -10.03
C LEU A 91 11.17 25.03 -9.70
N ILE A 92 12.31 24.39 -9.39
CA ILE A 92 13.54 25.07 -8.95
C ILE A 92 14.05 26.09 -9.98
N SER A 93 13.85 25.80 -11.28
CA SER A 93 14.24 26.69 -12.38
C SER A 93 13.43 28.00 -12.37
N LEU A 94 12.13 27.92 -12.10
CA LEU A 94 11.25 29.08 -11.97
C LEU A 94 11.56 29.88 -10.71
N VAL A 95 11.78 29.19 -9.59
CA VAL A 95 12.15 29.83 -8.32
C VAL A 95 13.47 30.61 -8.47
N ARG A 96 14.44 30.06 -9.20
CA ARG A 96 15.70 30.73 -9.52
C ARG A 96 15.50 31.97 -10.39
N SER A 97 14.56 31.94 -11.33
CA SER A 97 14.19 33.12 -12.12
C SER A 97 13.55 34.24 -11.29
N CYS A 98 12.94 33.90 -10.15
CA CYS A 98 12.39 34.84 -9.17
C CYS A 98 13.44 35.33 -8.15
N GLY A 99 14.71 34.93 -8.27
CA GLY A 99 15.80 35.37 -7.39
C GLY A 99 15.98 34.58 -6.09
N PHE A 100 15.29 33.45 -5.94
CA PHE A 100 15.43 32.57 -4.77
C PHE A 100 16.33 31.36 -5.10
N ASP A 101 17.21 30.97 -4.18
CA ASP A 101 18.04 29.77 -4.30
C ASP A 101 17.63 28.77 -3.21
N ILE A 102 17.12 27.61 -3.62
CA ILE A 102 16.65 26.55 -2.70
C ILE A 102 17.67 25.41 -2.71
N HIS A 103 18.27 25.13 -1.56
CA HIS A 103 19.17 23.99 -1.37
C HIS A 103 18.49 22.91 -0.53
N ILE A 104 18.27 21.73 -1.13
CA ILE A 104 17.65 20.59 -0.44
C ILE A 104 18.75 19.64 0.01
N SER A 105 18.90 19.49 1.33
CA SER A 105 19.81 18.50 1.92
C SER A 105 19.00 17.34 2.50
N ARG A 106 19.21 16.12 2.01
CA ARG A 106 18.58 14.92 2.60
C ARG A 106 19.23 14.63 3.95
N CYS A 107 18.45 14.69 5.03
CA CYS A 107 18.88 14.22 6.33
C CYS A 107 18.89 12.68 6.31
N LYS A 108 20.06 12.05 6.52
CA LYS A 108 20.13 10.62 6.80
C LYS A 108 19.73 10.42 8.27
N ILE A 109 18.62 9.73 8.50
CA ILE A 109 18.26 9.14 9.79
C ILE A 109 18.75 7.70 9.79
#